data_AF-D9CIA1-F1
#
_entry.id   AF-D9CIA1-F1
#
_cell.length_a   1.000
_cell.length_b   1.000
_cell.length_c   1.000
_cell.angle_alpha   90.00
_cell.angle_beta   90.00
_cell.angle_gamma   90.00
#
_symmetry.space_group_name_H-M   'P 1'
#
loop_
_entity.id
_entity.type
_entity.pdbx_description
1 polymer ?
#
loop_
_entity_poly.entity_id
_entity_poly.type
_entity_poly.pdbx_seq_one_letter_code
_entity_poly.pdbx_strand_id
1 'polypeptide(L)' 'TGENPLWNSTEPHYDSFYCIWDSFRVIHPLYAITQRKVQAEIIRALIDVWRFEGFLPDCRMSLCKGFTQGGSNA' A
#
# COMPACT_ATOMS: atom_id res chain seq x y z
N THR A 1 1.11 -16.77 -0.16
CA THR A 1 2.52 -17.01 0.20
C THR A 1 2.79 -17.02 1.70
N GLY A 2 1.80 -16.75 2.57
CA GLY A 2 2.03 -16.69 4.03
C GLY A 2 2.83 -15.46 4.48
N GLU A 3 3.02 -14.48 3.59
CA GLU A 3 3.84 -13.30 3.84
C GLU A 3 3.15 -12.24 4.69
N ASN A 4 1.81 -12.20 4.70
CA ASN A 4 1.04 -11.34 5.58
C ASN A 4 0.66 -12.13 6.86
N PRO A 5 1.11 -11.73 8.07
CA PRO A 5 0.81 -12.45 9.30
C PRO A 5 -0.58 -12.11 9.88
N LEU A 6 -1.28 -11.11 9.36
CA LEU A 6 -2.60 -10.70 9.88
C LEU A 6 -3.77 -11.45 9.22
N TRP A 7 -3.67 -11.76 7.93
CA TRP A 7 -4.70 -12.50 7.20
C TRP A 7 -4.13 -13.26 6.01
N ASN A 8 -4.88 -14.24 5.53
CA ASN A 8 -4.50 -15.04 4.37
C ASN A 8 -5.12 -14.44 3.10
N SER A 9 -4.28 -14.03 2.14
CA SER A 9 -4.69 -13.51 0.84
C SER A 9 -3.87 -14.12 -0.30
N THR A 10 -4.48 -14.16 -1.48
CA THR A 10 -3.80 -14.51 -2.74
C THR A 10 -3.23 -13.29 -3.46
N GLU A 11 -3.52 -12.09 -2.94
CA GLU A 11 -2.96 -10.83 -3.44
C GLU A 11 -1.48 -10.70 -3.05
N PRO A 12 -0.69 -9.94 -3.83
CA PRO A 12 0.69 -9.62 -3.47
C PRO A 12 0.76 -8.87 -2.14
N HIS A 13 1.77 -9.19 -1.32
CA HIS A 13 1.99 -8.51 -0.05
C HIS A 13 3.10 -7.46 -0.18
N TYR A 14 2.73 -6.21 0.05
CA TYR A 14 3.64 -5.10 0.31
C TYR A 14 3.27 -4.53 1.66
N ASP A 15 4.27 -4.19 2.47
CA ASP A 15 4.07 -3.60 3.78
C ASP A 15 4.76 -2.24 3.85
N SER A 16 4.62 -1.54 4.97
CA SER A 16 5.44 -0.38 5.28
C SER A 16 5.22 0.77 4.29
N PHE A 17 3.95 1.07 4.04
CA PHE A 17 3.49 2.26 3.31
C PHE A 17 3.68 3.53 4.16
N TYR A 18 4.94 3.84 4.50
CA TYR A 18 5.28 4.92 5.43
C TYR A 18 4.93 6.32 4.92
N CYS A 19 5.11 6.54 3.62
CA CYS A 19 5.16 7.88 3.04
C CYS A 19 4.33 7.96 1.76
N ILE A 20 3.11 7.40 1.73
CA ILE A 20 2.23 7.48 0.55
C ILE A 20 1.98 8.95 0.18
N TRP A 21 1.79 9.80 1.20
CA TRP A 21 1.65 11.24 1.03
C TRP A 21 2.82 11.86 0.26
N ASP A 22 4.05 11.35 0.40
CA ASP A 22 5.20 11.82 -0.38
C ASP A 22 5.28 11.11 -1.74
N SER A 23 5.14 9.78 -1.76
CA SER A 23 5.41 8.93 -2.92
C SER A 23 4.38 9.09 -4.04
N PHE A 24 3.13 9.50 -3.74
CA PHE A 24 2.11 9.72 -4.77
C PHE A 24 2.50 10.82 -5.77
N ARG A 25 3.37 11.75 -5.37
CA ARG A 25 3.75 12.90 -6.21
C ARG A 25 4.75 12.56 -7.30
N VAL A 26 5.59 11.55 -7.09
CA VAL A 26 6.70 11.23 -8.02
C VAL A 26 6.92 9.73 -8.18
N ILE A 27 7.04 8.96 -7.09
CA ILE A 27 7.43 7.55 -7.16
C ILE A 27 6.34 6.69 -7.82
N HIS A 28 5.08 6.83 -7.40
CA HIS A 28 3.99 6.07 -8.02
C HIS A 28 3.78 6.41 -9.52
N PRO A 29 3.80 7.71 -9.91
CA PRO A 29 3.86 8.08 -11.33
C PRO A 29 5.06 7.50 -12.09
N LEU A 30 6.26 7.52 -11.49
CA LEU A 30 7.46 6.96 -12.09
C LEU A 30 7.33 5.46 -12.31
N TYR A 31 6.78 4.72 -11.35
CA TYR A 31 6.53 3.29 -11.47
C TYR A 31 5.45 2.98 -12.51
N ALA A 32 4.44 3.83 -12.66
CA ALA A 32 3.46 3.67 -13.73
C ALA A 32 4.08 3.71 -15.14
N ILE A 33 5.26 4.33 -15.31
CA ILE A 33 6.00 4.37 -16.59
C ILE A 33 7.03 3.24 -16.65
N THR A 34 7.86 3.13 -15.61
CA THR A 34 9.07 2.28 -15.61
C THR A 34 8.84 0.87 -15.08
N GLN A 35 7.91 0.69 -14.14
CA GLN A 35 7.71 -0.55 -13.37
C GLN A 35 6.22 -0.87 -13.22
N ARG A 36 5.50 -0.93 -14.34
CA ARG A 36 4.03 -1.11 -14.38
C ARG A 36 3.53 -2.32 -13.59
N LYS A 37 4.27 -3.44 -13.63
CA LYS A 37 3.92 -4.65 -12.88
C LYS A 37 3.97 -4.39 -11.36
N VAL A 38 5.04 -3.79 -10.87
CA VAL A 38 5.20 -3.44 -9.44
C VAL A 38 4.12 -2.46 -9.01
N GLN A 39 3.82 -1.43 -9.82
CA GLN A 39 2.75 -0.49 -9.49
C GLN A 39 1.38 -1.17 -9.39
N ALA A 40 1.07 -2.12 -10.27
CA ALA A 40 -0.16 -2.89 -10.19
C ALA A 40 -0.22 -3.78 -8.94
N GLU A 41 0.90 -4.38 -8.55
CA GLU A 41 0.98 -5.19 -7.33
C GLU A 41 0.83 -4.34 -6.07
N ILE A 42 1.42 -3.14 -6.03
CA ILE A 42 1.25 -2.18 -4.93
C ILE A 42 -0.23 -1.80 -4.77
N ILE A 43 -0.91 -1.44 -5.86
CA ILE A 43 -2.35 -1.09 -5.82
C ILE A 43 -3.18 -2.28 -5.31
N ARG A 44 -2.87 -3.50 -5.75
CA ARG A 44 -3.55 -4.71 -5.27
C ARG A 44 -3.32 -4.94 -3.77
N ALA A 45 -2.10 -4.70 -3.28
CA ALA A 45 -1.80 -4.79 -1.85
C ALA A 45 -2.58 -3.74 -1.02
N LEU A 46 -2.70 -2.50 -1.52
CA LEU A 46 -3.49 -1.44 -0.88
C LEU A 46 -4.98 -1.79 -0.82
N ILE A 47 -5.53 -2.33 -1.91
CA ILE A 47 -6.91 -2.81 -1.96
C ILE A 47 -7.11 -3.97 -0.97
N ASP A 48 -6.13 -4.87 -0.84
CA ASP A 48 -6.20 -5.98 0.11
C ASP A 48 -6.25 -5.45 1.56
N VAL A 49 -5.42 -4.47 1.91
CA VAL A 49 -5.52 -3.77 3.21
C VAL A 49 -6.91 -3.17 3.42
N TRP A 50 -7.46 -2.47 2.43
CA TRP A 50 -8.82 -1.92 2.51
C TRP A 50 -9.89 -2.99 2.74
N ARG A 51 -9.80 -4.16 2.08
CA ARG A 51 -10.76 -5.27 2.25
C ARG A 51 -10.81 -5.80 3.69
N PHE A 52 -9.67 -5.87 4.38
CA PHE A 52 -9.57 -6.43 5.73
C PHE A 52 -9.66 -5.39 6.84
N GLU A 53 -9.18 -4.16 6.61
CA GLU A 53 -9.14 -3.10 7.63
C GLU A 53 -10.24 -2.02 7.46
N GLY A 54 -10.96 -2.03 6.34
CA GLY A 54 -12.10 -1.17 6.03
C GLY A 54 -11.76 0.21 5.46
N PHE A 55 -10.48 0.59 5.46
CA PHE A 55 -10.00 1.89 4.98
C PHE A 55 -8.67 1.72 4.22
N LEU A 56 -8.46 2.55 3.20
CA LEU A 56 -7.14 2.66 2.57
C LEU A 56 -6.17 3.37 3.53
N PRO A 57 -4.92 2.93 3.64
CA PRO A 57 -3.97 3.51 4.58
C PRO A 57 -3.43 4.85 4.06
N ASP A 58 -3.50 5.91 4.87
CA ASP A 58 -2.71 7.14 4.61
C ASP A 58 -1.22 6.89 4.93
N CYS A 59 -0.98 6.09 5.99
CA CYS A 59 0.29 5.51 6.33
C CYS A 59 0.09 4.11 6.94
N ARG A 60 1.03 3.19 6.72
CA ARG A 60 1.07 1.87 7.38
C ARG A 60 2.50 1.52 7.74
N MET A 61 2.74 1.22 9.02
CA MET A 61 4.08 0.99 9.57
C MET A 61 4.12 -0.40 10.18
N SER A 62 4.86 -1.34 9.58
CA SER A 62 4.99 -2.71 10.10
C SER A 62 3.65 -3.33 10.52
N LEU A 63 2.69 -3.37 9.58
CA LEU A 63 1.34 -3.92 9.80
C LEU A 63 0.40 -3.09 10.70
N CYS A 64 0.85 -1.98 11.28
CA CYS A 64 0.04 -1.09 12.10
C CYS A 64 -0.47 0.11 11.29
N LYS A 65 -1.68 0.58 11.63
CA LYS A 65 -2.26 1.82 11.07
C LYS A 65 -1.41 3.03 11.48
N GLY A 66 -0.91 3.76 10.50
CA GLY A 66 -0.26 5.07 10.69
C GLY A 66 -1.22 6.20 10.36
N PHE A 67 -1.41 7.15 11.26
CA PHE A 67 -2.30 8.31 11.08
C PHE A 67 -1.48 9.59 10.85
N THR A 68 -0.57 9.58 9.88
CA THR A 68 0.40 10.67 9.68
C THR A 68 0.11 11.47 8.41
N GLN A 69 0.56 12.73 8.37
CA GLN A 69 0.68 13.60 7.18
C GLN A 69 -0.62 14.16 6.58
N GLY A 70 -1.77 13.52 6.82
CA GLY A 70 -3.08 14.11 6.52
C GLY A 70 -3.44 14.01 5.04
N GLY A 71 -4.25 13.00 4.70
CA GLY A 71 -4.81 12.84 3.38
C GLY A 71 -5.53 11.52 3.17
N SER A 72 -5.78 11.21 1.90
CA SER A 72 -6.30 9.92 1.40
C SER A 72 -5.68 9.66 0.03
N ASN A 73 -4.35 9.56 0.00
CA ASN A 73 -3.54 9.53 -1.23
C ASN A 73 -3.21 8.12 -1.73
N ALA A 74 -3.75 7.10 -1.07
CA ALA A 74 -3.59 5.69 -1.40
C ALA A 74 -4.59 5.22 -2.45
#